data_AF-A0A7V2S322-F1
#
_entry.id   AF-A0A7V2S322-F1
#
_cell.length_a   1.000
_cell.length_b   1.000
_cell.length_c   1.000
_cell.angle_alpha   90.00
_cell.angle_beta   90.00
_cell.angle_gamma   90.00
#
_symmetry.space_group_name_H-M   'P 1'
#
loop_
_entity.id
_entity.type
_entity.pdbx_description
1 polymer ?
#
loop_
_entity_poly.entity_id
_entity_poly.type
_entity_poly.pdbx_seq_one_letter_code
_entity_poly.pdbx_strand_id
1 'polypeptide(L)'
;FKHYKDQTIATLSGFILGSLNVLWPWKTAEYLKNSAGDFVIKHGEKVVARYASILPEHFDKNFWMAVAIMILGIASITVIELLAGRETKALN
;
A
#
# COMPACT_ATOMS: atom_id res chain seq x y z
N PHE A 1 -18.73 -15.37 -24.86
CA PHE A 1 -17.55 -15.16 -24.00
C PHE A 1 -17.36 -13.69 -23.54
N LYS A 2 -18.43 -12.97 -23.15
CA LYS A 2 -18.36 -11.53 -22.77
C LYS A 2 -18.85 -11.23 -21.34
N HIS A 3 -19.25 -12.24 -20.57
CA HIS A 3 -20.07 -12.04 -19.36
C HIS A 3 -19.32 -11.94 -18.03
N TYR A 4 -18.00 -12.17 -18.01
CA TYR A 4 -17.22 -12.20 -16.76
C TYR A 4 -16.31 -11.00 -16.54
N LYS A 5 -16.42 -9.94 -17.37
CA LYS A 5 -15.57 -8.75 -17.25
C LYS A 5 -15.64 -8.15 -15.84
N ASP A 6 -16.85 -8.04 -15.29
CA ASP A 6 -17.07 -7.44 -13.97
C ASP A 6 -16.55 -8.33 -12.84
N GLN A 7 -16.65 -9.67 -12.99
CA GLN A 7 -16.11 -10.60 -12.00
C GLN A 7 -14.58 -10.61 -11.98
N THR A 8 -13.94 -10.56 -13.15
CA THR A 8 -12.48 -10.47 -13.23
C THR A 8 -11.99 -9.14 -12.63
N ILE A 9 -12.66 -8.02 -12.92
CA ILE A 9 -12.33 -6.72 -12.33
C ILE A 9 -12.50 -6.76 -10.81
N ALA A 10 -13.63 -7.28 -10.31
CA ALA A 10 -13.86 -7.40 -8.86
C ALA A 10 -12.79 -8.26 -8.16
N THR A 11 -12.37 -9.36 -8.79
CA THR A 11 -11.31 -10.24 -8.26
C THR A 11 -9.96 -9.54 -8.24
N LEU A 12 -9.59 -8.86 -9.33
CA LEU A 12 -8.32 -8.14 -9.44
C LEU A 12 -8.28 -6.94 -8.47
N SER A 13 -9.36 -6.16 -8.39
CA SER A 13 -9.49 -5.07 -7.43
C SER A 13 -9.41 -5.56 -5.99
N GLY A 14 -10.07 -6.68 -5.66
CA GLY A 14 -9.97 -7.31 -4.34
C GLY A 14 -8.55 -7.76 -4.02
N PHE A 15 -7.83 -8.33 -5.00
CA PHE A 15 -6.42 -8.69 -4.85
C PHE A 15 -5.52 -7.48 -4.61
N ILE A 16 -5.68 -6.41 -5.40
CA ILE A 16 -4.94 -5.14 -5.24
C ILE A 16 -5.18 -4.56 -3.84
N LEU A 17 -6.45 -4.47 -3.41
CA LEU A 17 -6.83 -4.00 -2.08
C LEU A 17 -6.23 -4.86 -0.96
N GLY A 18 -6.23 -6.18 -1.11
CA GLY A 18 -5.60 -7.10 -0.14
C GLY A 18 -4.09 -6.91 -0.03
N SER A 19 -3.41 -6.72 -1.17
CA SER A 19 -1.96 -6.48 -1.20
C SER A 19 -1.55 -5.11 -0.63
N LEU A 20 -2.47 -4.14 -0.56
CA LEU A 20 -2.19 -2.80 -0.03
C LEU A 20 -1.70 -2.84 1.42
N ASN A 21 -2.26 -3.74 2.24
CA ASN A 21 -1.81 -3.93 3.63
C ASN A 21 -0.36 -4.48 3.68
N VAL A 22 0.02 -5.31 2.72
CA VAL A 22 1.38 -5.84 2.60
C VAL A 22 2.37 -4.75 2.20
N LEU A 23 1.98 -3.89 1.24
CA LEU A 23 2.79 -2.80 0.71
C LEU A 23 2.77 -1.52 1.58
N TRP A 24 2.14 -1.55 2.74
CA TRP A 24 2.01 -0.39 3.61
C TRP A 24 3.40 0.20 3.94
N PRO A 25 3.67 1.48 3.60
CA PRO A 25 5.02 2.03 3.70
C PRO A 25 5.44 2.32 5.15
N TRP A 26 4.47 2.40 6.08
CA TRP A 26 4.68 2.75 7.48
C TRP A 26 4.72 1.50 8.37
N LYS A 27 5.56 0.52 8.03
CA LYS A 27 5.74 -0.69 8.85
C LYS A 27 6.99 -0.55 9.71
N THR A 28 6.80 -0.37 11.01
CA THR A 28 7.92 -0.39 11.96
C THR A 28 8.05 -1.80 12.53
N ALA A 29 9.27 -2.32 12.52
CA ALA A 29 9.60 -3.57 13.20
C ALA A 29 9.52 -3.34 14.71
N GLU A 30 8.52 -3.90 15.39
CA GLU A 30 8.50 -3.96 16.84
C GLU A 30 9.42 -5.09 17.29
N TYR A 31 10.41 -4.75 18.09
CA TYR A 31 11.36 -5.70 18.66
C TYR A 31 10.82 -6.32 19.95
N LEU A 32 11.07 -7.62 20.16
CA LEU A 32 10.68 -8.33 21.38
C LEU A 32 11.34 -7.68 22.60
N LYS A 33 10.52 -7.34 23.60
CA LYS A 33 10.98 -6.92 24.93
C LYS A 33 10.68 -8.05 25.92
N ASN A 34 11.60 -8.31 26.85
CA ASN A 34 11.41 -9.28 27.93
C ASN A 34 10.48 -8.71 29.02
N SER A 35 10.13 -9.51 30.03
CA SER A 35 9.30 -9.07 31.18
C SER A 35 9.93 -7.97 32.05
N ALA A 36 11.22 -7.66 31.86
CA ALA A 36 11.93 -6.57 32.51
C ALA A 36 12.00 -5.29 31.63
N GLY A 37 11.48 -5.33 30.40
CA GLY A 37 11.49 -4.20 29.46
C GLY A 37 12.69 -4.13 28.51
N ASP A 38 13.66 -5.04 28.64
CA ASP A 38 14.87 -5.07 27.81
C ASP A 38 14.62 -5.78 26.46
N PHE A 39 15.27 -5.29 25.41
CA PHE A 39 15.23 -5.92 24.08
C PHE A 39 15.85 -7.33 24.14
N VAL A 40 15.13 -8.33 23.64
CA VAL A 40 15.63 -9.71 23.53
C VAL A 40 16.60 -9.78 22.35
N ILE A 41 17.87 -10.01 22.65
CA ILE A 41 18.94 -10.19 21.66
C ILE A 41 19.18 -11.69 21.49
N LYS A 42 19.03 -12.21 20.26
CA LYS A 42 19.51 -13.55 19.88
C LYS A 42 20.62 -13.39 18.85
N HIS A 43 21.77 -14.02 19.07
CA HIS A 43 22.92 -14.00 18.14
C HIS A 43 23.41 -12.59 17.76
N GLY A 44 23.33 -11.63 18.68
CA GLY A 44 23.78 -10.25 18.44
C GLY A 44 22.78 -9.35 17.71
N GLU A 45 21.63 -9.87 17.29
CA GLU A 45 20.58 -9.09 16.62
C GLU A 45 19.29 -9.01 17.47
N LYS A 46 18.63 -7.85 17.41
CA LYS A 46 17.35 -7.63 18.09
C LYS A 46 16.29 -8.48 17.41
N VAL A 47 15.62 -9.35 18.17
CA VAL A 47 14.58 -10.21 17.59
C VAL A 47 13.32 -9.39 17.34
N VAL A 48 12.90 -9.30 16.07
CA VAL A 48 11.64 -8.66 15.69
C VAL A 48 10.47 -9.53 16.17
N ALA A 49 9.63 -8.98 17.05
CA ALA A 49 8.44 -9.64 17.59
C ALA A 49 7.32 -9.70 16.57
N ARG A 50 7.10 -8.55 15.93
CA ARG A 50 5.96 -8.29 15.07
C ARG A 50 6.21 -7.01 14.28
N TYR A 51 5.71 -6.93 13.06
CA TYR A 51 5.63 -5.66 12.34
C TYR A 51 4.27 -5.07 12.66
N ALA A 52 4.23 -4.01 13.46
CA ALA A 52 2.99 -3.27 13.65
C ALA A 52 2.83 -2.29 12.48
N SER A 53 1.71 -2.40 11.75
CA SER A 53 1.29 -1.35 10.82
C SER A 53 0.75 -0.18 11.65
N ILE A 54 1.66 0.62 12.20
CA ILE A 54 1.33 1.87 12.87
C ILE A 54 1.40 3.03 11.87
N LEU A 55 0.61 4.06 12.09
CA LEU A 55 0.80 5.33 11.39
C LEU A 55 2.14 5.94 11.83
N PRO A 56 2.84 6.67 10.95
CA PRO A 56 4.07 7.33 11.33
C PRO A 56 3.80 8.30 12.48
N GLU A 57 4.56 8.16 13.56
CA GLU A 57 4.44 9.01 14.75
C GLU A 57 4.77 10.48 14.45
N HIS A 58 5.50 10.73 13.36
CA HIS A 58 5.88 12.06 12.89
C HIS A 58 5.54 12.24 11.40
N PHE A 59 4.86 13.35 11.09
CA PHE A 59 4.57 13.77 9.72
C PHE A 59 5.80 14.43 9.08
N ASP A 60 6.84 13.63 8.86
CA ASP A 60 8.11 14.08 8.29
C ASP A 60 8.01 14.41 6.79
N LYS A 61 9.07 15.00 6.22
CA LYS A 61 9.16 15.28 4.77
C LYS A 61 8.93 14.03 3.91
N ASN A 62 9.39 12.86 4.38
CA ASN A 62 9.18 11.58 3.71
C ASN A 62 7.69 11.19 3.67
N PHE A 63 6.92 11.55 4.71
CA PHE A 63 5.47 11.37 4.73
C PHE A 63 4.79 12.14 3.60
N TRP A 64 5.06 13.43 3.53
CA TRP A 64 4.51 14.30 2.49
C TRP A 64 4.93 13.89 1.08
N MET A 65 6.17 13.44 0.90
CA MET A 65 6.64 12.93 -0.39
C MET A 65 5.93 11.65 -0.81
N ALA A 66 5.73 10.70 0.11
CA ALA A 66 4.96 9.48 -0.18
C ALA A 66 3.51 9.80 -0.55
N VAL A 67 2.87 10.73 0.18
CA VAL A 67 1.50 11.20 -0.13
C VAL A 67 1.44 11.84 -1.51
N ALA A 68 2.40 12.70 -1.85
CA ALA A 68 2.45 13.34 -3.17
C ALA A 68 2.57 12.30 -4.30
N ILE A 69 3.40 11.25 -4.12
CA ILE A 69 3.53 10.17 -5.11
C ILE A 69 2.24 9.36 -5.23
N MET A 70 1.55 9.06 -4.11
CA MET A 70 0.25 8.38 -4.15
C MET A 70 -0.79 9.18 -4.94
N ILE A 71 -0.89 10.48 -4.69
CA ILE A 71 -1.80 11.37 -5.42
C ILE A 71 -1.43 11.42 -6.91
N LEU A 72 -0.14 11.52 -7.23
CA LEU A 72 0.34 11.54 -8.61
C LEU A 72 0.03 10.24 -9.36
N GLY A 73 0.14 9.09 -8.67
CA GLY A 73 -0.28 7.80 -9.21
C GLY A 73 -1.77 7.75 -9.54
N ILE A 74 -2.62 8.21 -8.63
CA ILE A 74 -4.08 8.31 -8.86
C ILE A 74 -4.37 9.23 -10.04
N ALA A 75 -3.77 10.43 -10.05
CA ALA A 75 -3.96 11.40 -11.12
C ALA A 75 -3.54 10.84 -12.50
N SER A 76 -2.43 10.10 -12.56
CA SER A 76 -1.97 9.42 -13.77
C SER A 76 -3.01 8.44 -14.29
N ILE A 77 -3.56 7.58 -13.41
CA ILE A 77 -4.63 6.64 -13.78
C ILE A 77 -5.87 7.38 -14.27
N THR A 78 -6.29 8.45 -13.60
CA THR A 78 -7.45 9.26 -14.02
C THR A 78 -7.26 9.89 -15.40
N VAL A 79 -6.05 10.38 -15.71
CA VAL A 79 -5.74 10.93 -17.04
C VAL A 79 -5.82 9.84 -18.11
N ILE A 80 -5.26 8.66 -17.84
CA ILE A 80 -5.33 7.52 -18.77
C ILE A 80 -6.78 7.11 -19.03
N GLU A 81 -7.59 6.99 -17.97
CA GLU A 81 -8.99 6.63 -18.06
C GLU A 81 -9.80 7.68 -18.85
N LEU A 82 -9.53 8.98 -18.62
CA LEU A 82 -10.18 10.07 -19.36
C LEU A 82 -9.83 10.03 -20.85
N LEU A 83 -8.56 9.78 -21.20
CA LEU A 83 -8.13 9.67 -22.60
C LEU A 83 -8.75 8.45 -23.28
N ALA A 84 -8.74 7.29 -22.63
CA ALA A 84 -9.36 6.06 -23.15
C ALA A 84 -10.89 6.20 -23.33
N GLY A 85 -11.56 6.91 -22.42
CA GLY A 85 -12.98 7.23 -22.53
C GLY A 85 -13.32 8.12 -23.73
N ARG A 86 -12.41 9.01 -24.14
CA ARG A 86 -12.59 9.89 -25.30
C ARG A 86 -12.51 9.13 -26.62
N GLU A 87 -11.58 8.19 -26.76
CA GLU A 87 -11.45 7.31 -27.94
C GLU A 87 -12.72 6.49 -28.17
N THR A 88 -13.30 5.94 -27.10
CA THR A 88 -14.53 5.12 -27.17
C THR A 88 -15.75 5.93 -27.60
N LYS A 89 -15.78 7.24 -27.30
CA LYS A 89 -16.88 8.15 -27.66
C LYS A 89 -16.76 8.70 -29.08
N ALA A 90 -15.58 8.70 -29.68
CA ALA A 90 -15.35 9.16 -31.04
C ALA A 90 -15.69 8.11 -32.12
N LEU A 91 -15.89 6.84 -31.72
CA LEU A 91 -16.20 5.71 -32.59
C LEU A 91 -17.69 5.30 -32.59
N ASN A 92 -18.54 6.03 -31.85
CA ASN A 92 -20.01 5.96 -31.87
C ASN A 92 -20.59 7.25 -32.43
#